data_AF-A0A935YPK3-F1
#
_entry.id   AF-A0A935YPK3-F1
#
_cell.length_a   1.000
_cell.length_b   1.000
_cell.length_c   1.000
_cell.angle_alpha   90.00
_cell.angle_beta   90.00
_cell.angle_gamma   90.00
#
_symmetry.space_group_name_H-M   'P 1'
#
loop_
_entity.id
_entity.type
_entity.pdbx_description
1 polymer ?
#
loop_
_entity_poly.entity_id
_entity_poly.type
_entity_poly.pdbx_seq_one_letter_code
_entity_poly.pdbx_strand_id
1 'polypeptide(L)'
;MQLVGLSAWLGEDPNPGEAARKLLRRWLWLTGFASWFGQGNPSRYAAVLAELRDQARKVTQQGSAVPERLEHLPWNTPTEPFPERYDLRSARVRTLLCLLARHGVVEPNGEHKNVAAIADDFARNGPEAMRTLWVGSPSLRSSPANRMFNVFGEEPGQARTLLRKIQDHGQDFLESHLLPCPLGDALNNPDKMESVLASRLQSMIELEREFMTELEIQAPASAQTGKSLIDQDDEPPLTSFDSE
;
A
#
# COMPACT_ATOMS: atom_id res chain seq x y z
N MET A 1 -4.53 12.23 8.34
CA MET A 1 -4.72 11.76 9.73
C MET A 1 -3.54 10.95 10.26
N GLN A 2 -3.03 9.93 9.55
CA GLN A 2 -1.86 9.16 10.00
C GLN A 2 -0.62 10.03 10.28
N LEU A 3 -0.30 10.98 9.40
CA LEU A 3 0.81 11.92 9.65
C LEU A 3 0.56 12.79 10.89
N VAL A 4 -0.67 13.22 11.13
CA VAL A 4 -1.03 14.01 12.33
C VAL A 4 -0.80 13.18 13.60
N GLY A 5 -1.13 11.89 13.60
CA GLY A 5 -0.86 11.02 14.75
C GLY A 5 0.62 10.71 14.97
N LEU A 6 1.39 10.51 13.89
CA LEU A 6 2.84 10.43 14.02
C LEU A 6 3.43 11.72 14.60
N SER A 7 3.01 12.89 14.10
CA SER A 7 3.44 14.18 14.64
C SER A 7 3.02 14.39 16.10
N ALA A 8 1.89 13.84 16.53
CA ALA A 8 1.44 13.93 17.92
C ALA A 8 2.40 13.22 18.89
N TRP A 9 2.99 12.09 18.49
CA TRP A 9 4.04 11.43 19.27
C TRP A 9 5.40 12.09 19.04
N LEU A 10 5.82 12.24 17.78
CA LEU A 10 7.17 12.71 17.42
C LEU A 10 7.43 14.17 17.82
N GLY A 11 6.38 14.97 18.01
CA GLY A 11 6.49 16.32 18.56
C GLY A 11 6.90 16.35 20.03
N GLU A 12 6.60 15.29 20.78
CA GLU A 12 7.00 15.14 22.19
C GLU A 12 8.28 14.30 22.33
N ASP A 13 8.46 13.33 21.43
CA ASP A 13 9.60 12.40 21.39
C ASP A 13 10.19 12.29 19.97
N PRO A 14 11.12 13.17 19.58
CA PRO A 14 11.70 13.18 18.24
C PRO A 14 12.51 11.93 17.89
N ASN A 15 13.00 11.22 18.91
CA ASN A 15 13.87 10.05 18.76
C ASN A 15 13.30 8.86 19.55
N PRO A 16 12.12 8.34 19.15
CA PRO A 16 11.45 7.32 19.93
C PRO A 16 12.30 6.06 20.05
N GLY A 17 12.29 5.50 21.25
CA GLY A 17 12.92 4.21 21.53
C GLY A 17 12.25 3.06 20.77
N GLU A 18 12.86 1.88 20.80
CA GLU A 18 12.40 0.72 20.03
C GLU A 18 10.94 0.33 20.32
N ALA A 19 10.53 0.32 21.59
CA ALA A 19 9.16 0.02 21.98
C ALA A 19 8.14 1.01 21.39
N ALA A 20 8.46 2.31 21.43
CA ALA A 20 7.62 3.36 20.84
C ALA A 20 7.57 3.22 19.31
N ARG A 21 8.70 2.93 18.65
CA ARG A 21 8.72 2.65 17.21
C ARG A 21 7.88 1.42 16.86
N LYS A 22 7.91 0.36 17.67
CA LYS A 22 7.08 -0.84 17.48
C LYS A 22 5.58 -0.48 17.55
N LEU A 23 5.16 0.26 18.58
CA LEU A 23 3.78 0.74 18.75
C LEU A 23 3.34 1.60 17.56
N LEU A 24 4.12 2.62 17.21
CA LEU A 24 3.81 3.56 16.12
C LEU A 24 3.77 2.88 14.76
N ARG A 25 4.70 1.95 14.48
CA ARG A 25 4.69 1.15 13.26
C ARG A 25 3.42 0.33 13.19
N ARG A 26 3.06 -0.40 14.24
CA ARG A 26 1.84 -1.22 14.27
C ARG A 26 0.58 -0.36 14.08
N TRP A 27 0.50 0.78 14.78
CA TRP A 27 -0.60 1.75 14.64
C TRP A 27 -0.74 2.29 13.21
N LEU A 28 0.38 2.70 12.61
CA LEU A 28 0.41 3.28 11.26
C LEU A 28 -0.13 2.28 10.24
N TRP A 29 0.40 1.05 10.27
CA TRP A 29 0.01 0.01 9.32
C TRP A 29 -1.41 -0.50 9.55
N LEU A 30 -1.82 -0.72 10.81
CA LEU A 30 -3.19 -1.14 11.13
C LEU A 30 -4.21 -0.13 10.62
N THR A 31 -4.02 1.16 10.90
CA THR A 31 -4.96 2.20 10.47
C THR A 31 -5.01 2.37 8.95
N GLY A 32 -3.92 2.04 8.23
CA GLY A 32 -3.87 2.04 6.78
C GLY A 32 -4.57 0.83 6.17
N PHE A 33 -4.25 -0.37 6.65
CA PHE A 33 -4.84 -1.63 6.19
C PHE A 33 -6.32 -1.78 6.56
N ALA A 34 -6.78 -1.20 7.66
CA ALA A 34 -8.19 -1.20 8.04
C ALA A 34 -8.98 -0.03 7.46
N SER A 35 -8.35 0.83 6.64
CA SER A 35 -8.95 2.09 6.16
C SER A 35 -9.64 2.89 7.27
N TRP A 36 -9.10 2.86 8.48
CA TRP A 36 -9.82 3.23 9.70
C TRP A 36 -10.31 4.69 9.66
N PHE A 37 -9.53 5.57 9.02
CA PHE A 37 -9.86 6.98 8.86
C PHE A 37 -10.92 7.28 7.79
N GLY A 38 -11.29 6.32 6.94
CA GLY A 38 -12.34 6.47 5.94
C GLY A 38 -13.75 6.17 6.47
N GLN A 39 -13.88 5.45 7.59
CA GLN A 39 -15.18 4.96 8.12
C GLN A 39 -15.51 5.47 9.54
N GLY A 40 -14.51 5.90 10.29
CA GLY A 40 -14.64 6.25 11.70
C GLY A 40 -15.26 7.63 11.98
N ASN A 41 -15.84 7.74 13.18
CA ASN A 41 -16.35 8.98 13.73
C ASN A 41 -15.18 9.93 14.09
N PRO A 42 -15.21 11.22 13.69
CA PRO A 42 -14.20 12.22 14.03
C PRO A 42 -13.80 12.25 15.52
N SER A 43 -14.75 12.01 16.44
CA SER A 43 -14.49 11.97 17.88
C SER A 43 -13.53 10.83 18.28
N ARG A 44 -13.63 9.66 17.62
CA ARG A 44 -12.73 8.52 17.85
C ARG A 44 -11.32 8.83 17.37
N TYR A 45 -11.18 9.53 16.25
CA TYR A 45 -9.87 9.97 15.77
C TYR A 45 -9.22 10.94 16.75
N ALA A 46 -9.97 11.93 17.22
CA ALA A 46 -9.48 12.90 18.20
C ALA A 46 -9.01 12.22 19.48
N ALA A 47 -9.74 11.20 19.96
CA ALA A 47 -9.36 10.42 21.14
C ALA A 47 -8.03 9.68 20.94
N VAL A 48 -7.84 8.97 19.83
CA VAL A 48 -6.58 8.27 19.52
C VAL A 48 -5.40 9.25 19.35
N LEU A 49 -5.62 10.42 18.74
CA LEU A 49 -4.57 11.43 18.59
C LEU A 49 -4.18 12.06 19.93
N ALA A 50 -5.16 12.36 20.79
CA ALA A 50 -4.92 12.85 22.14
C ALA A 50 -4.14 11.81 22.94
N GLU A 51 -4.54 10.54 22.86
CA GLU A 51 -3.87 9.45 23.54
C GLU A 51 -2.42 9.27 23.10
N LEU A 52 -2.13 9.30 21.80
CA LEU A 52 -0.75 9.23 21.27
C LEU A 52 0.14 10.31 21.89
N ARG A 53 -0.34 11.55 21.93
CA ARG A 53 0.40 12.67 22.53
C ARG A 53 0.58 12.49 24.04
N ASP A 54 -0.47 12.08 24.74
CA ASP A 54 -0.44 11.93 26.20
C ASP A 54 0.47 10.78 26.63
N GLN A 55 0.48 9.67 25.88
CA GLN A 55 1.41 8.56 26.11
C GLN A 55 2.85 8.97 25.82
N ALA A 56 3.10 9.71 24.74
CA ALA A 56 4.44 10.23 24.44
C ALA A 56 4.98 11.11 25.59
N ARG A 57 4.12 11.97 26.18
CA ARG A 57 4.48 12.79 27.36
C ARG A 57 4.76 11.95 28.61
N LYS A 58 3.93 10.95 28.89
CA LYS A 58 4.16 10.04 30.03
C LYS A 58 5.51 9.31 29.90
N VAL A 59 5.84 8.85 28.70
CA VAL A 59 7.11 8.17 28.43
C VAL A 59 8.29 9.14 28.59
N THR A 60 8.24 10.30 27.93
CA THR A 60 9.37 11.25 27.88
C THR A 60 9.57 12.06 29.17
N GLN A 61 8.49 12.55 29.79
CA GLN A 61 8.57 13.47 30.92
C GLN A 61 8.50 12.75 32.27
N GLN A 62 7.82 11.59 32.32
CA GLN A 62 7.55 10.87 33.56
C GLN A 62 8.29 9.52 33.63
N GLY A 63 9.04 9.15 32.58
CA GLY A 63 9.78 7.88 32.52
C GLY A 63 8.86 6.65 32.51
N SER A 64 7.61 6.80 32.10
CA SER A 64 6.66 5.68 32.02
C SER A 64 7.08 4.68 30.94
N ALA A 65 6.71 3.41 31.12
CA ALA A 65 6.85 2.42 30.05
C ALA A 65 5.95 2.78 28.86
N VAL A 66 6.42 2.48 27.64
CA VAL A 66 5.60 2.59 26.42
C VAL A 66 4.48 1.55 26.51
N PRO A 67 3.20 1.93 26.32
CA PRO A 67 2.11 0.97 26.32
C PRO A 67 2.22 0.03 25.11
N GLU A 68 1.85 -1.24 25.27
CA GLU A 68 1.82 -2.19 24.15
C GLU A 68 0.75 -1.83 23.11
N ARG A 69 -0.33 -1.17 23.55
CA ARG A 69 -1.52 -0.83 22.77
C ARG A 69 -2.14 0.46 23.26
N LEU A 70 -2.74 1.21 22.32
CA LEU A 70 -3.61 2.35 22.60
C LEU A 70 -5.02 1.86 23.00
N GLU A 71 -5.63 2.48 24.00
CA GLU A 71 -6.96 2.18 24.53
C GLU A 71 -8.07 2.53 23.53
N HIS A 72 -7.94 3.64 22.82
CA HIS A 72 -8.99 4.12 21.91
C HIS A 72 -8.89 3.54 20.50
N LEU A 73 -7.87 2.74 20.20
CA LEU A 73 -7.70 2.08 18.90
C LEU A 73 -8.16 0.61 18.96
N PRO A 74 -9.04 0.16 18.04
CA PRO A 74 -9.44 -1.24 18.00
C PRO A 74 -8.38 -2.12 17.32
N TRP A 75 -7.42 -2.64 18.10
CA TRP A 75 -6.29 -3.43 17.59
C TRP A 75 -6.64 -4.74 16.90
N ASN A 76 -7.84 -5.26 17.15
CA ASN A 76 -8.33 -6.52 16.58
C ASN A 76 -9.35 -6.27 15.44
N THR A 77 -9.39 -5.08 14.87
CA THR A 77 -10.22 -4.84 13.68
C THR A 77 -9.60 -5.58 12.49
N PRO A 78 -10.37 -6.45 11.80
CA PRO A 78 -9.92 -7.05 10.56
C PRO A 78 -9.59 -5.96 9.53
N THR A 79 -8.51 -6.16 8.78
CA THR A 79 -8.16 -5.24 7.70
C THR A 79 -9.12 -5.38 6.52
N GLU A 80 -9.21 -4.34 5.70
CA GLU A 80 -9.96 -4.40 4.44
C GLU A 80 -9.31 -5.41 3.47
N PRO A 81 -10.09 -6.05 2.59
CA PRO A 81 -9.58 -6.92 1.53
C PRO A 81 -8.50 -6.24 0.68
N PHE A 82 -7.75 -7.06 -0.08
CA PHE A 82 -6.79 -6.53 -1.04
C PHE A 82 -7.53 -5.70 -2.11
N PRO A 83 -7.05 -4.49 -2.46
CA PRO A 83 -7.78 -3.59 -3.33
C PRO A 83 -7.94 -4.13 -4.76
N GLU A 84 -9.17 -4.15 -5.27
CA GLU A 84 -9.47 -4.50 -6.68
C GLU A 84 -8.96 -3.46 -7.67
N ARG A 85 -8.94 -2.18 -7.26
CA ARG A 85 -8.63 -1.04 -8.12
C ARG A 85 -7.47 -0.23 -7.56
N TYR A 86 -6.59 0.20 -8.44
CA TYR A 86 -5.56 1.19 -8.16
C TYR A 86 -6.18 2.60 -8.20
N ASP A 87 -6.34 3.19 -7.03
CA ASP A 87 -6.77 4.57 -6.86
C ASP A 87 -6.09 5.16 -5.61
N LEU A 88 -5.33 6.24 -5.80
CA LEU A 88 -4.56 6.88 -4.73
C LEU A 88 -5.40 7.59 -3.67
N ARG A 89 -6.71 7.78 -3.89
CA ARG A 89 -7.64 8.23 -2.85
C ARG A 89 -7.81 7.16 -1.76
N SER A 90 -7.67 5.87 -2.12
CA SER A 90 -7.81 4.73 -1.21
C SER A 90 -6.63 4.63 -0.24
N ALA A 91 -6.94 4.58 1.06
CA ALA A 91 -5.93 4.31 2.09
C ALA A 91 -5.28 2.93 1.90
N ARG A 92 -6.02 1.93 1.40
CA ARG A 92 -5.47 0.59 1.12
C ARG A 92 -4.44 0.60 0.03
N VAL A 93 -4.71 1.31 -1.06
CA VAL A 93 -3.77 1.41 -2.18
C VAL A 93 -2.51 2.15 -1.73
N ARG A 94 -2.64 3.28 -1.02
CA ARG A 94 -1.46 3.99 -0.48
C ARG A 94 -0.64 3.12 0.49
N THR A 95 -1.32 2.33 1.33
CA THR A 95 -0.65 1.39 2.25
C THR A 95 0.11 0.31 1.49
N LEU A 96 -0.52 -0.29 0.46
CA LEU A 96 0.14 -1.25 -0.44
C LEU A 96 1.37 -0.64 -1.11
N LEU A 97 1.30 0.60 -1.60
CA LEU A 97 2.44 1.27 -2.23
C LEU A 97 3.60 1.47 -1.26
N CYS A 98 3.34 1.85 0.00
CA CYS A 98 4.38 1.92 1.02
C CYS A 98 5.03 0.55 1.26
N LEU A 99 4.25 -0.53 1.23
CA LEU A 99 4.76 -1.89 1.41
C LEU A 99 5.64 -2.31 0.23
N LEU A 100 5.20 -2.03 -1.01
CA LEU A 100 6.00 -2.31 -2.22
C LEU A 100 7.28 -1.48 -2.24
N ALA A 101 7.24 -0.21 -1.85
CA ALA A 101 8.46 0.61 -1.73
C ALA A 101 9.40 0.06 -0.65
N ARG A 102 8.86 -0.45 0.47
CA ARG A 102 9.62 -1.11 1.53
C ARG A 102 10.21 -2.46 1.10
N HIS A 103 9.54 -3.20 0.21
CA HIS A 103 10.06 -4.46 -0.33
C HIS A 103 11.38 -4.24 -1.08
N GLY A 104 11.56 -3.04 -1.63
CA GLY A 104 12.75 -2.62 -2.36
C GLY A 104 12.45 -2.59 -3.85
N VAL A 105 12.86 -1.51 -4.51
CA VAL A 105 12.67 -1.31 -5.94
C VAL A 105 14.05 -1.24 -6.58
N VAL A 106 14.30 -2.07 -7.60
CA VAL A 106 15.57 -2.08 -8.33
C VAL A 106 15.35 -1.44 -9.70
N GLU A 107 16.22 -0.55 -10.12
CA GLU A 107 16.17 0.10 -11.44
C GLU A 107 16.78 -0.82 -12.52
N PRO A 108 16.52 -0.58 -13.83
CA PRO A 108 17.08 -1.41 -14.90
C PRO A 108 18.61 -1.49 -14.93
N ASN A 109 19.30 -0.53 -14.31
CA ASN A 109 20.76 -0.53 -14.15
C ASN A 109 21.26 -1.40 -12.97
N GLY A 110 20.35 -2.01 -12.20
CA GLY A 110 20.64 -2.83 -11.03
C GLY A 110 20.73 -2.06 -9.71
N GLU A 111 20.59 -0.74 -9.71
CA GLU A 111 20.65 0.07 -8.49
C GLU A 111 19.33 0.06 -7.73
N HIS A 112 19.38 0.16 -6.40
CA HIS A 112 18.19 0.30 -5.59
C HIS A 112 17.66 1.73 -5.62
N LYS A 113 16.40 1.89 -6.00
CA LYS A 113 15.70 3.17 -5.96
C LYS A 113 15.41 3.56 -4.52
N ASN A 114 15.87 4.74 -4.12
CA ASN A 114 15.65 5.29 -2.78
C ASN A 114 14.14 5.55 -2.53
N VAL A 115 13.64 5.18 -1.35
CA VAL A 115 12.25 5.44 -0.93
C VAL A 115 11.88 6.93 -0.98
N ALA A 116 12.81 7.83 -0.66
CA ALA A 116 12.60 9.27 -0.79
C ALA A 116 12.39 9.68 -2.26
N ALA A 117 13.15 9.10 -3.20
CA ALA A 117 12.96 9.34 -4.63
C ALA A 117 11.61 8.80 -5.12
N ILE A 118 11.16 7.65 -4.62
CA ILE A 118 9.81 7.13 -4.90
C ILE A 118 8.76 8.12 -4.39
N ALA A 119 8.87 8.61 -3.15
CA ALA A 119 7.94 9.59 -2.59
C ALA A 119 7.90 10.88 -3.42
N ASP A 120 9.06 11.37 -3.86
CA ASP A 120 9.18 12.54 -4.74
C ASP A 120 8.49 12.33 -6.09
N ASP A 121 8.59 11.13 -6.67
CA ASP A 121 7.88 10.80 -7.91
C ASP A 121 6.36 10.87 -7.74
N PHE A 122 5.82 10.37 -6.62
CA PHE A 122 4.39 10.52 -6.33
C PHE A 122 3.99 11.97 -6.05
N ALA A 123 4.84 12.74 -5.37
CA ALA A 123 4.56 14.15 -5.11
C ALA A 123 4.47 14.97 -6.41
N ARG A 124 5.32 14.65 -7.40
CA ARG A 124 5.32 15.33 -8.71
C ARG A 124 4.24 14.82 -9.66
N ASN A 125 4.11 13.50 -9.77
CA ASN A 125 3.36 12.87 -10.85
C ASN A 125 2.02 12.25 -10.40
N GLY A 126 1.77 12.20 -9.09
CA GLY A 126 0.55 11.59 -8.55
C GLY A 126 0.39 10.13 -9.01
N PRO A 127 -0.80 9.75 -9.51
CA PRO A 127 -1.05 8.38 -10.00
C PRO A 127 -0.10 7.92 -11.11
N GLU A 128 0.41 8.83 -11.93
CA GLU A 128 1.30 8.55 -13.07
C GLU A 128 2.73 8.18 -12.64
N ALA A 129 3.05 8.29 -11.35
CA ALA A 129 4.27 7.69 -10.78
C ALA A 129 4.27 6.15 -10.87
N MET A 130 3.09 5.55 -11.10
CA MET A 130 2.93 4.14 -11.39
C MET A 130 2.60 3.92 -12.86
N ARG A 131 3.44 3.14 -13.54
CA ARG A 131 3.23 2.79 -14.94
C ARG A 131 2.33 1.56 -15.06
N THR A 132 1.43 1.59 -16.04
CA THR A 132 0.65 0.41 -16.41
C THR A 132 1.56 -0.66 -17.03
N LEU A 133 1.49 -1.89 -16.52
CA LEU A 133 2.25 -3.02 -17.06
C LEU A 133 1.72 -3.40 -18.45
N TRP A 134 0.42 -3.67 -18.55
CA TRP A 134 -0.23 -4.08 -19.79
C TRP A 134 -1.72 -3.69 -19.87
N VAL A 135 -2.08 -2.85 -20.84
CA VAL A 135 -3.48 -2.37 -21.03
C VAL A 135 -4.44 -3.42 -21.58
N GLY A 136 -3.89 -4.48 -22.20
CA GLY A 136 -4.68 -5.52 -22.86
C GLY A 136 -5.33 -6.51 -21.90
N SER A 137 -5.02 -6.46 -20.60
CA SER A 137 -5.65 -7.30 -19.60
C SER A 137 -7.14 -6.95 -19.46
N PRO A 138 -8.07 -7.89 -19.69
CA PRO A 138 -9.49 -7.66 -19.46
C PRO A 138 -9.85 -7.69 -17.97
N SER A 139 -9.23 -8.58 -17.19
CA SER A 139 -9.63 -8.83 -15.80
C SER A 139 -8.87 -7.96 -14.78
N LEU A 140 -7.63 -7.56 -15.09
CA LEU A 140 -6.74 -6.86 -14.16
C LEU A 140 -6.38 -5.44 -14.63
N ARG A 141 -7.11 -4.87 -15.59
CA ARG A 141 -6.83 -3.52 -16.13
C ARG A 141 -6.64 -2.45 -15.04
N SER A 142 -7.57 -2.45 -14.08
CA SER A 142 -7.60 -1.50 -12.98
C SER A 142 -6.84 -1.98 -11.75
N SER A 143 -6.39 -3.23 -11.73
CA SER A 143 -5.76 -3.84 -10.56
C SER A 143 -4.41 -3.18 -10.22
N PRO A 144 -4.08 -3.02 -8.94
CA PRO A 144 -2.71 -2.68 -8.51
C PRO A 144 -1.66 -3.66 -9.06
N ALA A 145 -2.02 -4.92 -9.30
CA ALA A 145 -1.13 -5.91 -9.91
C ALA A 145 -0.73 -5.57 -11.35
N ASN A 146 -1.46 -4.68 -12.02
CA ASN A 146 -1.14 -4.16 -13.35
C ASN A 146 -0.48 -2.77 -13.31
N ARG A 147 0.15 -2.43 -12.18
CA ARG A 147 0.89 -1.19 -11.96
C ARG A 147 2.27 -1.49 -11.38
N MET A 148 3.28 -0.79 -11.85
CA MET A 148 4.65 -0.84 -11.29
C MET A 148 5.20 0.57 -11.11
N PHE A 149 6.12 0.76 -10.16
CA PHE A 149 6.80 2.04 -10.02
C PHE A 149 7.49 2.42 -11.33
N ASN A 150 7.46 3.71 -11.67
CA ASN A 150 8.13 4.18 -12.88
C ASN A 150 9.66 4.19 -12.65
N VAL A 151 10.33 3.17 -13.19
CA VAL A 151 11.79 2.99 -13.15
C VAL A 151 12.44 3.24 -14.52
N PHE A 152 11.68 3.82 -15.46
CA PHE A 152 12.12 4.11 -16.82
C PHE A 152 12.18 5.62 -17.14
N GLY A 153 12.15 6.45 -16.11
CA GLY A 153 12.15 7.90 -16.25
C GLY A 153 10.99 8.42 -17.12
N GLU A 154 11.29 9.36 -18.01
CA GLU A 154 10.33 10.04 -18.87
C GLU A 154 9.95 9.27 -20.15
N GLU A 155 10.49 8.07 -20.38
CA GLU A 155 10.18 7.31 -21.60
C GLU A 155 8.67 7.05 -21.72
N PRO A 156 8.00 7.42 -22.82
CA PRO A 156 6.57 7.21 -22.94
C PRO A 156 6.20 5.73 -23.15
N GLY A 157 5.00 5.33 -22.71
CA GLY A 157 4.40 4.03 -23.01
C GLY A 157 4.16 3.12 -21.81
N GLN A 158 3.71 1.88 -22.07
CA GLN A 158 3.49 0.88 -21.02
C GLN A 158 4.79 0.18 -20.64
N ALA A 159 4.87 -0.32 -19.42
CA ALA A 159 6.08 -0.97 -18.96
C ALA A 159 6.41 -2.24 -19.75
N ARG A 160 5.43 -3.02 -20.20
CA ARG A 160 5.67 -4.17 -21.09
C ARG A 160 6.50 -3.81 -22.32
N THR A 161 6.24 -2.66 -22.94
CA THR A 161 6.98 -2.21 -24.13
C THR A 161 8.43 -1.85 -23.78
N LEU A 162 8.65 -1.24 -22.62
CA LEU A 162 9.98 -0.86 -22.15
C LEU A 162 10.80 -2.07 -21.68
N LEU A 163 10.15 -3.00 -20.99
CA LEU A 163 10.74 -4.27 -20.58
C LEU A 163 11.30 -5.04 -21.80
N ARG A 164 10.59 -5.05 -22.94
CA ARG A 164 11.10 -5.69 -24.18
C ARG A 164 12.42 -5.11 -24.70
N LYS A 165 12.78 -3.87 -24.31
CA LYS A 165 14.04 -3.23 -24.74
C LYS A 165 15.23 -3.66 -23.88
N ILE A 166 14.98 -4.23 -22.70
CA ILE A 166 16.04 -4.69 -21.80
C ILE A 166 16.50 -6.07 -22.29
N GLN A 167 17.80 -6.20 -22.60
CA GLN A 167 18.37 -7.46 -23.14
C GLN A 167 18.38 -8.60 -22.14
N ASP A 168 18.70 -8.30 -20.87
CA ASP A 168 18.64 -9.25 -19.77
C ASP A 168 17.94 -8.58 -18.59
N HIS A 169 16.84 -9.19 -18.14
CA HIS A 169 16.17 -8.75 -16.94
C HIS A 169 16.89 -9.40 -15.78
N GLY A 170 17.80 -8.65 -15.14
CA GLY A 170 18.43 -9.12 -13.91
C GLY A 170 17.37 -9.69 -12.97
N GLN A 171 17.63 -10.87 -12.39
CA GLN A 171 16.66 -11.56 -11.53
C GLN A 171 16.17 -10.65 -10.40
N ASP A 172 17.10 -9.93 -9.76
CA ASP A 172 16.82 -8.93 -8.72
C ASP A 172 15.86 -7.83 -9.18
N PHE A 173 15.98 -7.38 -10.44
CA PHE A 173 15.08 -6.39 -11.03
C PHE A 173 13.65 -6.92 -11.13
N LEU A 174 13.46 -8.16 -11.61
CA LEU A 174 12.13 -8.75 -11.73
C LEU A 174 11.52 -9.06 -10.36
N GLU A 175 12.32 -9.64 -9.45
CA GLU A 175 11.89 -10.00 -8.10
C GLU A 175 11.46 -8.77 -7.30
N SER A 176 12.23 -7.67 -7.35
CA SER A 176 11.87 -6.40 -6.68
C SER A 176 10.53 -5.81 -7.14
N HIS A 177 10.06 -6.21 -8.34
CA HIS A 177 8.77 -5.78 -8.90
C HIS A 177 7.68 -6.85 -8.80
N LEU A 178 7.96 -7.99 -8.14
CA LEU A 178 7.09 -9.16 -8.05
C LEU A 178 6.70 -9.70 -9.44
N LEU A 179 7.66 -9.72 -10.36
CA LEU A 179 7.52 -10.29 -11.70
C LEU A 179 8.30 -11.62 -11.77
N PRO A 180 7.80 -12.62 -12.51
CA PRO A 180 8.49 -13.89 -12.65
C PRO A 180 9.72 -13.78 -13.55
N CYS A 181 10.76 -14.55 -13.22
CA CYS A 181 11.94 -14.76 -14.07
C CYS A 181 11.91 -16.18 -14.65
N PRO A 182 12.05 -16.37 -15.99
CA PRO A 182 12.18 -15.35 -17.03
C PRO A 182 10.83 -14.75 -17.49
N LEU A 183 10.84 -13.49 -17.94
CA LEU A 183 9.63 -12.76 -18.38
C LEU A 183 9.43 -12.74 -19.91
N GLY A 184 10.46 -13.07 -20.70
CA GLY A 184 10.51 -12.82 -22.15
C GLY A 184 9.33 -13.40 -22.95
N ASP A 185 8.91 -14.62 -22.62
CA ASP A 185 7.77 -15.27 -23.26
C ASP A 185 6.45 -14.50 -23.06
N ALA A 186 6.21 -14.02 -21.85
CA ALA A 186 5.02 -13.25 -21.50
C ALA A 186 5.04 -11.86 -22.13
N LEU A 187 6.21 -11.26 -22.30
CA LEU A 187 6.33 -10.00 -23.02
C LEU A 187 5.82 -10.12 -24.45
N ASN A 188 5.90 -11.27 -25.10
CA ASN A 188 5.48 -11.46 -26.50
C ASN A 188 4.08 -12.07 -26.65
N ASN A 189 3.58 -12.81 -25.66
CA ASN A 189 2.28 -13.48 -25.72
C ASN A 189 1.26 -12.85 -24.74
N PRO A 190 0.13 -12.28 -25.22
CA PRO A 190 -0.94 -11.74 -24.37
C PRO A 190 -1.46 -12.70 -23.30
N ASP A 191 -1.70 -13.97 -23.64
CA ASP A 191 -2.29 -14.95 -22.70
C ASP A 191 -1.33 -15.24 -21.54
N LYS A 192 -0.04 -15.36 -21.84
CA LYS A 192 1.00 -15.50 -20.82
C LYS A 192 1.12 -14.25 -19.95
N MET A 193 0.93 -13.05 -20.50
CA MET A 193 0.97 -11.81 -19.73
C MET A 193 -0.20 -11.73 -18.72
N GLU A 194 -1.38 -12.23 -19.08
CA GLU A 194 -2.51 -12.31 -18.13
C GLU A 194 -2.15 -13.21 -16.94
N SER A 195 -1.56 -14.38 -17.20
CA SER A 195 -1.08 -15.26 -16.13
C SER A 195 0.01 -14.62 -15.27
N VAL A 196 0.90 -13.82 -15.85
CA VAL A 196 1.90 -13.05 -15.09
C VAL A 196 1.24 -12.06 -14.14
N LEU A 197 0.24 -11.29 -14.62
CA LEU A 197 -0.46 -10.33 -13.78
C LEU A 197 -1.24 -11.01 -12.65
N ALA A 198 -1.86 -12.16 -12.93
CA ALA A 198 -2.56 -12.95 -11.91
C ALA A 198 -1.59 -13.52 -10.85
N SER A 199 -0.45 -14.05 -11.28
CA SER A 199 0.60 -14.51 -10.35
C SER A 199 1.14 -13.35 -9.51
N ARG A 200 1.38 -12.19 -10.12
CA ARG A 200 1.84 -10.99 -9.41
C ARG A 200 0.83 -10.50 -8.38
N LEU A 201 -0.46 -10.54 -8.70
CA LEU A 201 -1.52 -10.23 -7.73
C LEU A 201 -1.42 -11.14 -6.50
N GLN A 202 -1.26 -12.44 -6.72
CA GLN A 202 -1.14 -13.40 -5.63
C GLN A 202 0.11 -13.13 -4.77
N SER A 203 1.27 -12.86 -5.39
CA SER A 203 2.48 -12.50 -4.66
C SER A 203 2.33 -11.19 -3.86
N MET A 204 1.57 -10.21 -4.36
CA MET A 204 1.26 -9.00 -3.60
C MET A 204 0.38 -9.28 -2.37
N ILE A 205 -0.61 -10.17 -2.51
CA ILE A 205 -1.48 -10.60 -1.41
C ILE A 205 -0.67 -11.35 -0.35
N GLU A 206 0.24 -12.23 -0.78
CA GLU A 206 1.13 -12.98 0.11
C GLU A 206 2.08 -12.06 0.86
N LEU A 207 2.76 -11.14 0.17
CA LEU A 207 3.61 -10.11 0.77
C LEU A 207 2.85 -9.29 1.82
N GLU A 208 1.61 -8.90 1.52
CA GLU A 208 0.77 -8.17 2.47
C GLU A 208 0.45 -8.99 3.73
N ARG A 209 0.09 -10.26 3.57
CA ARG A 209 -0.23 -11.16 4.68
C ARG A 209 0.95 -11.51 5.56
N GLU A 210 2.11 -11.73 4.96
CA GLU A 210 3.36 -11.93 5.69
C GLU A 210 3.66 -10.70 6.54
N PHE A 211 3.56 -9.52 5.94
CA PHE A 211 3.82 -8.26 6.63
C PHE A 211 2.78 -7.94 7.74
N MET A 212 1.51 -8.29 7.54
CA MET A 212 0.49 -8.20 8.58
C MET A 212 0.81 -9.13 9.75
N THR A 213 1.30 -10.34 9.46
CA THR A 213 1.68 -11.34 10.48
C THR A 213 2.86 -10.84 11.31
N GLU A 214 3.90 -10.29 10.67
CA GLU A 214 5.04 -9.65 11.36
C GLU A 214 4.60 -8.55 12.34
N LEU A 215 3.50 -7.87 12.04
CA LEU A 215 2.96 -6.75 12.81
C LEU A 215 1.85 -7.13 13.78
N GLU A 216 1.48 -8.42 13.87
CA GLU A 216 0.34 -8.87 14.66
C GLU A 216 -0.96 -8.13 14.25
N ILE A 217 -1.13 -7.86 12.96
CA ILE A 217 -2.33 -7.24 12.37
C ILE A 217 -3.23 -8.36 11.84
N GLN A 218 -4.52 -8.29 12.15
CA GLN A 218 -5.48 -9.30 11.71
C GLN A 218 -5.76 -9.16 10.21
N ALA A 219 -5.43 -10.19 9.45
CA ALA A 219 -5.69 -10.32 8.02
C ALA A 219 -7.19 -10.13 7.68
N PRO A 220 -7.52 -9.80 6.41
CA PRO A 220 -8.90 -9.65 6.00
C PRO A 220 -9.67 -10.97 6.14
N ALA A 221 -10.97 -10.87 6.41
CA ALA A 221 -11.85 -12.05 6.53
C ALA A 221 -12.00 -12.81 5.19
N SER A 222 -11.89 -12.11 4.07
CA SER A 222 -11.90 -12.70 2.73
C SER A 222 -10.48 -12.82 2.18
N ALA A 223 -10.22 -13.93 1.48
CA ALA A 223 -9.00 -14.10 0.70
C ALA A 223 -9.06 -13.46 -0.69
N GLN A 224 -10.25 -13.03 -1.12
CA GLN A 224 -10.46 -12.39 -2.40
C GLN A 224 -10.17 -10.89 -2.33
N THR A 225 -9.91 -10.30 -3.49
CA THR A 225 -9.89 -8.85 -3.63
C THR A 225 -11.27 -8.27 -3.29
N GLY A 226 -11.31 -6.99 -2.91
CA GLY A 226 -12.56 -6.27 -2.69
C GLY A 226 -12.49 -4.81 -3.11
N LYS A 227 -13.67 -4.23 -3.31
CA LYS A 227 -13.85 -2.78 -3.52
C LYS A 227 -13.32 -2.01 -2.31
N SER A 228 -12.55 -0.95 -2.56
CA SER A 228 -12.22 0.00 -1.51
C SER A 228 -13.44 0.86 -1.16
N LEU A 229 -13.44 1.50 0.01
CA LEU A 229 -14.50 2.44 0.41
C LEU A 229 -14.82 3.51 -0.65
N ILE A 230 -13.78 4.08 -1.24
CA ILE A 230 -13.92 5.10 -2.28
C ILE A 230 -14.63 4.58 -3.55
N ASP A 231 -14.63 3.26 -3.79
CA ASP A 231 -15.30 2.66 -4.94
C ASP A 231 -16.81 2.52 -4.68
N GLN A 232 -17.25 2.58 -3.41
CA GLN A 232 -18.67 2.54 -3.03
C GLN A 232 -19.35 3.90 -3.24
N ASP A 233 -18.61 5.01 -3.07
CA ASP A 233 -19.11 6.37 -3.28
C ASP A 233 -19.30 6.73 -4.77
N ASP A 234 -18.63 6.00 -5.68
CA ASP A 234 -18.71 6.18 -7.13
C ASP A 234 -19.87 5.36 -7.77
N GLU A 235 -20.65 4.58 -7.01
CA GLU A 235 -21.85 3.90 -7.51
C GLU A 235 -23.05 4.87 -7.55
N PRO A 236 -23.69 5.08 -8.72
CA PRO A 236 -24.87 5.93 -8.79
C PRO A 236 -25.98 5.33 -7.89
N PRO A 237 -26.78 6.17 -7.20
CA PRO A 237 -27.88 5.67 -6.39
C PRO A 237 -28.78 4.81 -7.27
N LEU A 238 -29.16 3.62 -6.77
CA LEU A 238 -30.12 2.74 -7.42
C LEU A 238 -31.35 3.58 -7.76
N THR A 239 -31.62 3.74 -9.06
CA THR A 239 -32.88 4.32 -9.52
C THR A 239 -33.99 3.45 -8.95
N SER A 240 -34.73 3.98 -7.97
CA SER A 240 -35.98 3.39 -7.55
C SER A 240 -36.87 3.31 -8.79
N PHE A 241 -37.12 2.09 -9.25
CA PHE A 241 -38.21 1.85 -10.18
C PHE A 241 -39.51 2.15 -9.43
N ASP A 242 -39.99 3.38 -9.56
CA ASP A 242 -41.38 3.67 -9.30
C ASP A 242 -42.19 2.82 -10.28
N SER A 243 -42.85 1.81 -9.72
CA SER A 243 -43.80 0.96 -10.43
C SER A 243 -45.12 1.72 -10.43
N GLU A 244 -45.58 2.15 -11.61
CA GLU A 244 -46.96 2.60 -11.84
C GLU A 244 -47.98 1.46 -11.62
#